data_AF-A0A947BI09-F1
#
_entry.id   AF-A0A947BI09-F1
#
_cell.length_a   1.000
_cell.length_b   1.000
_cell.length_c   1.000
_cell.angle_alpha   90.00
_cell.angle_beta   90.00
_cell.angle_gamma   90.00
#
_symmetry.space_group_name_H-M   'P 1'
#
loop_
_entity.id
_entity.type
_entity.pdbx_description
1 polymer ?
#
loop_
_entity_poly.entity_id
_entity_poly.type
_entity_poly.pdbx_seq_one_letter_code
_entity_poly.pdbx_strand_id
1 'polypeptide(L)'
;VTRGSFYWHFENREDLIEALVSYWKDKNTRAVTESVANASNLAEGIFRFFETCINAELFDPRLDLALREWARRSSEVRSMVDIEDEARIASLGEFFTRFGYAIPDALIRARVLYYSQIGFYALEVKEPLTTRLSYTAAYFECFTGQQLNPLDAENFRNYILETYGDKLT
;
A
#
# COMPACT_ATOMS: atom_id res chain seq x y z
N VAL A 1 18.01 23.05 8.23
CA VAL A 1 19.18 22.15 8.34
C VAL A 1 20.37 22.83 7.64
N THR A 2 21.50 23.04 8.33
CA THR A 2 22.73 23.58 7.71
C THR A 2 23.41 22.45 6.92
N ARG A 3 24.07 22.76 5.79
CA ARG A 3 24.73 21.75 4.92
C ARG A 3 25.68 20.82 5.70
N GLY A 4 26.30 21.31 6.77
CA GLY A 4 27.19 20.53 7.63
C GLY A 4 26.49 19.47 8.49
N SER A 5 25.25 19.70 8.95
CA SER A 5 24.54 18.74 9.82
C SER A 5 24.03 17.50 9.08
N PHE A 6 23.85 17.58 7.75
CA PHE A 6 23.32 16.47 6.95
C PHE A 6 24.37 15.38 6.68
N TYR A 7 25.64 15.77 6.47
CA TYR A 7 26.74 14.84 6.21
C TYR A 7 27.33 14.17 7.47
N TRP A 8 26.88 14.53 8.68
CA TRP A 8 27.35 13.86 9.91
C TRP A 8 26.57 12.59 10.26
N HIS A 9 25.38 12.38 9.67
CA HIS A 9 24.56 11.21 9.95
C HIS A 9 24.82 10.03 9.00
N PHE A 10 25.46 10.28 7.86
CA PHE A 10 25.72 9.27 6.82
C PHE A 10 27.15 9.42 6.34
N GLU A 11 27.93 8.34 6.29
CA GLU A 11 29.35 8.39 5.92
C GLU A 11 29.51 8.68 4.43
N ASN A 12 28.57 8.20 3.61
CA ASN A 12 28.53 8.44 2.17
C ASN A 12 27.08 8.45 1.61
N ARG A 13 26.97 8.60 0.29
CA ARG A 13 25.67 8.64 -0.42
C ARG A 13 24.95 7.28 -0.42
N GLU A 14 25.70 6.19 -0.45
CA GLU A 14 25.17 4.82 -0.43
C GLU A 14 24.51 4.55 0.92
N ASP A 15 25.15 4.93 2.04
CA ASP A 15 24.55 4.77 3.38
C ASP A 15 23.22 5.52 3.51
N LEU A 16 23.13 6.72 2.93
CA LEU A 16 21.88 7.49 2.90
C LEU A 16 20.79 6.77 2.10
N ILE A 17 21.14 6.16 0.98
CA ILE A 17 20.21 5.39 0.14
C ILE A 17 19.70 4.18 0.91
N GLU A 18 20.61 3.40 1.49
CA GLU A 18 20.28 2.21 2.25
C GLU A 18 19.36 2.55 3.42
N ALA A 19 19.69 3.60 4.17
CA ALA A 19 18.85 4.06 5.28
C ALA A 19 17.46 4.52 4.82
N LEU A 20 17.37 5.22 3.68
CA LEU A 20 16.09 5.68 3.13
C LEU A 20 15.23 4.50 2.65
N VAL A 21 15.83 3.54 1.95
CA VAL A 21 15.14 2.32 1.49
C VAL A 21 14.72 1.47 2.68
N SER A 22 15.57 1.32 3.70
CA SER A 22 15.26 0.61 4.93
C SER A 22 14.05 1.24 5.65
N TYR A 23 14.06 2.57 5.80
CA TYR A 23 12.92 3.30 6.36
C TYR A 23 11.63 3.12 5.54
N TRP A 24 11.74 3.22 4.20
CA TRP A 24 10.61 2.99 3.30
C TRP A 24 10.05 1.58 3.41
N LYS A 25 10.90 0.56 3.48
CA LYS A 25 10.50 -0.83 3.69
C LYS A 25 9.76 -1.00 5.02
N ASP A 26 10.36 -0.54 6.11
CA ASP A 26 9.79 -0.66 7.47
C ASP A 26 8.46 0.07 7.64
N LYS A 27 8.21 1.07 6.79
CA LYS A 27 6.92 1.75 6.72
C LYS A 27 5.98 1.06 5.73
N ASN A 28 6.28 1.14 4.44
CA ASN A 28 5.35 0.80 3.37
C ASN A 28 5.23 -0.71 3.11
N THR A 29 6.34 -1.46 3.07
CA THR A 29 6.26 -2.93 2.89
C THR A 29 5.57 -3.56 4.08
N ARG A 30 6.01 -3.21 5.29
CA ARG A 30 5.44 -3.75 6.52
C ARG A 30 3.94 -3.47 6.62
N ALA A 31 3.48 -2.25 6.31
CA ALA A 31 2.06 -1.94 6.35
C ALA A 31 1.22 -2.82 5.41
N VAL A 32 1.68 -3.04 4.17
CA VAL A 32 0.97 -3.89 3.19
C VAL A 32 0.98 -5.37 3.59
N THR A 33 2.11 -5.89 4.07
CA THR A 33 2.19 -7.31 4.45
C THR A 33 1.41 -7.59 5.73
N GLU A 34 1.50 -6.71 6.73
CA GLU A 34 0.77 -6.84 7.99
C GLU A 34 -0.74 -6.66 7.80
N SER A 35 -1.19 -5.83 6.84
CA SER A 35 -2.62 -5.60 6.60
C SER A 35 -3.37 -6.89 6.26
N VAL A 36 -2.70 -7.86 5.63
CA VAL A 36 -3.31 -9.13 5.23
C VAL A 36 -2.83 -10.34 6.02
N ALA A 37 -1.73 -10.26 6.78
CA ALA A 37 -1.09 -11.42 7.42
C ALA A 37 -2.06 -12.28 8.25
N ASN A 38 -2.89 -11.65 9.09
CA ASN A 38 -3.78 -12.32 10.06
C ASN A 38 -5.27 -12.03 9.82
N ALA A 39 -5.65 -11.69 8.58
CA ALA A 39 -7.06 -11.45 8.27
C ALA A 39 -7.88 -12.74 8.47
N SER A 40 -8.99 -12.65 9.21
CA SER A 40 -9.87 -13.78 9.52
C SER A 40 -10.77 -14.15 8.34
N ASN A 41 -11.03 -13.18 7.46
CA ASN A 41 -11.81 -13.35 6.24
C ASN A 41 -11.31 -12.40 5.13
N LEU A 42 -11.82 -12.62 3.91
CA LEU A 42 -11.43 -11.85 2.72
C LEU A 42 -11.76 -10.35 2.84
N ALA A 43 -12.94 -10.00 3.36
CA ALA A 43 -13.36 -8.61 3.53
C ALA A 43 -12.44 -7.86 4.51
N GLU A 44 -12.13 -8.47 5.65
CA GLU A 44 -11.23 -7.90 6.65
C GLU A 44 -9.85 -7.58 6.06
N GLY A 45 -9.25 -8.51 5.31
CA GLY A 45 -7.93 -8.26 4.70
C GLY A 45 -7.94 -7.16 3.64
N ILE A 46 -8.98 -7.10 2.81
CA ILE A 46 -9.13 -6.03 1.81
C ILE A 46 -9.38 -4.68 2.48
N PHE A 47 -10.20 -4.62 3.53
CA PHE A 47 -10.45 -3.38 4.28
C PHE A 47 -9.19 -2.85 4.97
N ARG A 48 -8.41 -3.71 5.61
CA ARG A 48 -7.13 -3.33 6.22
C ARG A 48 -6.13 -2.85 5.16
N PHE A 49 -6.13 -3.45 3.98
CA PHE A 49 -5.35 -2.95 2.85
C PHE A 49 -5.84 -1.57 2.38
N PHE A 50 -7.14 -1.37 2.20
CA PHE A 50 -7.72 -0.07 1.83
C PHE A 50 -7.42 1.03 2.87
N GLU A 51 -7.50 0.70 4.16
CA GLU A 51 -7.12 1.60 5.24
C GLU A 51 -5.64 2.00 5.14
N THR A 52 -4.75 1.03 4.92
CA THR A 52 -3.32 1.29 4.68
C THR A 52 -3.12 2.28 3.53
N CYS A 53 -3.95 2.21 2.48
CA CYS A 53 -3.85 3.06 1.31
C CYS A 53 -4.31 4.51 1.51
N ILE A 54 -5.08 4.79 2.57
CA ILE A 54 -5.57 6.15 2.89
C ILE A 54 -4.88 6.75 4.12
N ASN A 55 -4.19 5.94 4.92
CA ASN A 55 -3.49 6.39 6.11
C ASN A 55 -1.98 6.61 5.83
N ALA A 56 -1.58 7.88 5.71
CA ALA A 56 -0.20 8.29 5.45
C ALA A 56 0.81 7.92 6.56
N GLU A 57 0.32 7.63 7.77
CA GLU A 57 1.15 7.13 8.87
C GLU A 57 1.53 5.66 8.67
N LEU A 58 0.69 4.88 7.97
CA LEU A 58 0.97 3.48 7.63
C LEU A 58 1.77 3.37 6.33
N PHE A 59 1.32 4.06 5.28
CA PHE A 59 1.95 4.03 3.97
C PHE A 59 2.25 5.45 3.50
N ASP A 60 3.52 5.77 3.22
CA ASP A 60 3.91 7.07 2.69
C ASP A 60 3.96 7.04 1.15
N PRO A 61 2.94 7.58 0.45
CA PRO A 61 2.91 7.56 -1.01
C PRO A 61 3.93 8.51 -1.65
N ARG A 62 4.35 9.56 -0.94
CA ARG A 62 5.33 10.53 -1.46
C ARG A 62 6.72 9.93 -1.44
N LEU A 63 7.06 9.24 -0.36
CA LEU A 63 8.31 8.49 -0.27
C LEU A 63 8.37 7.36 -1.28
N ASP A 64 7.27 6.61 -1.45
CA ASP A 64 7.17 5.53 -2.45
C ASP A 64 7.44 6.05 -3.86
N LEU A 65 6.77 7.14 -4.25
CA LEU A 65 6.95 7.76 -5.56
C LEU A 65 8.38 8.29 -5.74
N ALA A 66 8.96 8.92 -4.72
CA ALA A 66 10.32 9.43 -4.78
C ALA A 66 11.36 8.32 -5.01
N LEU A 67 11.22 7.17 -4.34
CA LEU A 67 12.09 6.01 -4.56
C LEU A 67 11.90 5.40 -5.96
N ARG A 68 10.66 5.34 -6.45
CA ARG A 68 10.37 4.88 -7.82
C ARG A 68 10.95 5.80 -8.88
N GLU A 69 10.90 7.12 -8.68
CA GLU A 69 11.55 8.10 -9.55
C GLU A 69 13.07 7.93 -9.54
N TRP A 70 13.66 7.69 -8.36
CA TRP A 70 15.09 7.42 -8.25
C TRP A 70 15.49 6.11 -8.94
N ALA A 71 14.70 5.05 -8.78
CA ALA A 71 14.93 3.77 -9.44
C ALA A 71 15.06 3.87 -10.97
N ARG A 72 14.47 4.90 -11.61
CA ARG A 72 14.65 5.14 -13.07
C ARG A 72 16.09 5.52 -13.45
N ARG A 73 16.90 5.98 -12.50
CA ARG A 73 18.26 6.48 -12.72
C ARG A 73 19.33 5.71 -11.92
N SER A 74 18.93 4.75 -11.10
CA SER A 74 19.83 3.94 -10.28
C SER A 74 19.41 2.47 -10.32
N SER A 75 20.24 1.62 -10.90
CA SER A 75 19.98 0.17 -10.97
C SER A 75 19.95 -0.48 -9.59
N GLU A 76 20.73 0.04 -8.66
CA GLU A 76 20.77 -0.43 -7.27
C GLU A 76 19.43 -0.19 -6.55
N VAL A 77 18.94 1.07 -6.57
CA VAL A 77 17.64 1.42 -5.99
C VAL A 77 16.52 0.66 -6.71
N ARG A 78 16.65 0.47 -8.03
CA ARG A 78 15.71 -0.32 -8.81
C ARG A 78 15.61 -1.76 -8.28
N SER A 79 16.73 -2.44 -8.08
CA SER A 79 16.74 -3.79 -7.52
C SER A 79 16.11 -3.85 -6.13
N MET A 80 16.37 -2.86 -5.27
CA MET A 80 15.74 -2.78 -3.95
C MET A 80 14.23 -2.60 -4.03
N VAL A 81 13.74 -1.72 -4.92
CA VAL A 81 12.31 -1.51 -5.13
C VAL A 81 11.64 -2.78 -5.68
N ASP A 82 12.27 -3.46 -6.64
CA ASP A 82 11.73 -4.70 -7.22
C ASP A 82 11.58 -5.81 -6.16
N ILE A 83 12.56 -5.98 -5.27
CA ILE A 83 12.51 -6.95 -4.16
C ILE A 83 11.32 -6.66 -3.22
N GLU A 84 11.11 -5.40 -2.86
CA GLU A 84 10.04 -5.01 -1.94
C GLU A 84 8.66 -5.08 -2.61
N ASP A 85 8.56 -4.77 -3.90
CA ASP A 85 7.34 -4.97 -4.70
C ASP A 85 6.99 -6.47 -4.79
N GLU A 86 7.98 -7.33 -5.03
CA GLU A 86 7.80 -8.80 -5.03
C GLU A 86 7.29 -9.30 -3.68
N ALA A 87 7.86 -8.82 -2.56
CA ALA A 87 7.42 -9.20 -1.22
C ALA A 87 5.96 -8.80 -0.93
N ARG A 88 5.56 -7.58 -1.33
CA ARG A 88 4.16 -7.11 -1.18
C ARG A 88 3.20 -7.95 -2.01
N ILE A 89 3.54 -8.19 -3.28
CA ILE A 89 2.71 -9.00 -4.20
C ILE A 89 2.61 -10.44 -3.70
N ALA A 90 3.71 -11.02 -3.22
CA ALA A 90 3.72 -12.37 -2.66
C ALA A 90 2.78 -12.48 -1.45
N SER A 91 2.87 -11.54 -0.50
CA SER A 91 1.99 -11.52 0.69
C SER A 91 0.51 -11.38 0.33
N LEU A 92 0.18 -10.50 -0.63
CA LEU A 92 -1.18 -10.35 -1.15
C LEU A 92 -1.64 -11.62 -1.90
N GLY A 93 -0.76 -12.26 -2.67
CA GLY A 93 -1.06 -13.50 -3.39
C GLY A 93 -1.31 -14.68 -2.45
N GLU A 94 -0.51 -14.80 -1.39
CA GLU A 94 -0.73 -15.77 -0.32
C GLU A 94 -2.07 -15.51 0.39
N PHE A 95 -2.39 -14.25 0.66
CA PHE A 95 -3.69 -13.85 1.22
C PHE A 95 -4.86 -14.33 0.35
N PHE A 96 -4.85 -14.05 -0.96
CA PHE A 96 -5.88 -14.57 -1.87
C PHE A 96 -5.90 -16.11 -1.88
N THR A 97 -4.74 -16.76 -1.92
CA THR A 97 -4.66 -18.23 -1.92
C THR A 97 -5.30 -18.84 -0.66
N ARG A 98 -5.08 -18.25 0.52
CA ARG A 98 -5.70 -18.69 1.79
C ARG A 98 -7.23 -18.62 1.75
N PHE A 99 -7.80 -17.74 0.94
CA PHE A 99 -9.24 -17.58 0.76
C PHE A 99 -9.81 -18.27 -0.49
N GLY A 100 -9.09 -19.29 -1.00
CA GLY A 100 -9.62 -20.25 -1.98
C GLY A 100 -9.39 -19.90 -3.44
N TYR A 101 -8.60 -18.87 -3.73
CA TYR A 101 -8.22 -18.52 -5.10
C TYR A 101 -7.10 -19.45 -5.59
N ALA A 102 -7.21 -19.95 -6.82
CA ALA A 102 -6.14 -20.72 -7.44
C ALA A 102 -4.89 -19.84 -7.63
N ILE A 103 -3.69 -20.41 -7.49
CA ILE A 103 -2.41 -19.67 -7.48
C ILE A 103 -2.28 -18.66 -8.64
N PRO A 104 -2.59 -19.01 -9.91
CA PRO A 104 -2.51 -18.03 -11.00
C PRO A 104 -3.48 -16.86 -10.82
N ASP A 105 -4.71 -17.11 -10.38
CA ASP A 105 -5.72 -16.05 -10.16
C ASP A 105 -5.35 -15.19 -8.95
N ALA A 106 -4.91 -15.82 -7.85
CA ALA A 106 -4.45 -15.14 -6.64
C ALA A 106 -3.30 -14.15 -6.94
N LEU A 107 -2.31 -14.57 -7.74
CA LEU A 107 -1.20 -13.72 -8.16
C LEU A 107 -1.68 -12.53 -9.01
N ILE A 108 -2.58 -12.76 -9.96
CA ILE A 108 -3.09 -11.68 -10.83
C ILE A 108 -3.92 -10.69 -10.01
N ARG A 109 -4.78 -11.16 -9.10
CA ARG A 109 -5.55 -10.27 -8.21
C ARG A 109 -4.65 -9.45 -7.28
N ALA A 110 -3.62 -10.06 -6.70
CA ALA A 110 -2.62 -9.36 -5.92
C ALA A 110 -1.94 -8.23 -6.71
N ARG A 111 -1.55 -8.51 -7.97
CA ARG A 111 -0.97 -7.51 -8.87
C ARG A 111 -1.95 -6.39 -9.20
N VAL A 112 -3.20 -6.73 -9.56
CA VAL A 112 -4.22 -5.72 -9.89
C VAL A 112 -4.50 -4.81 -8.70
N LEU A 113 -4.69 -5.39 -7.51
CA LEU A 113 -4.91 -4.65 -6.27
C LEU A 113 -3.73 -3.71 -5.99
N TYR A 114 -2.50 -4.24 -5.99
CA TYR A 114 -1.31 -3.47 -5.67
C TYR A 114 -0.98 -2.38 -6.71
N TYR A 115 -0.99 -2.73 -8.00
CA TYR A 115 -0.66 -1.79 -9.07
C TYR A 115 -1.72 -0.71 -9.25
N SER A 116 -3.00 -1.01 -9.00
CA SER A 116 -4.03 0.02 -8.99
C SER A 116 -3.71 1.12 -7.98
N GLN A 117 -3.21 0.74 -6.79
CA GLN A 117 -2.89 1.70 -5.74
C GLN A 117 -1.68 2.57 -6.12
N ILE A 118 -0.65 1.97 -6.70
CA ILE A 118 0.48 2.72 -7.27
C ILE A 118 -0.03 3.70 -8.33
N GLY A 119 -0.95 3.26 -9.20
CA GLY A 119 -1.57 4.10 -10.22
C GLY A 119 -2.26 5.34 -9.64
N PHE A 120 -3.03 5.17 -8.55
CA PHE A 120 -3.65 6.29 -7.83
C PHE A 120 -2.63 7.34 -7.37
N TYR A 121 -1.51 6.89 -6.79
CA TYR A 121 -0.46 7.79 -6.31
C TYR A 121 0.34 8.43 -7.45
N ALA A 122 0.71 7.66 -8.47
CA ALA A 122 1.49 8.13 -9.60
C ALA A 122 0.73 9.15 -10.45
N LEU A 123 -0.60 9.04 -10.51
CA LEU A 123 -1.47 9.99 -11.21
C LEU A 123 -1.91 11.16 -10.33
N GLU A 124 -1.47 11.21 -9.06
CA GLU A 124 -1.86 12.22 -8.07
C GLU A 124 -3.38 12.46 -8.02
N VAL A 125 -4.17 11.39 -8.08
CA VAL A 125 -5.64 11.48 -8.13
C VAL A 125 -6.15 12.18 -6.88
N LYS A 126 -6.83 13.32 -7.07
CA LYS A 126 -7.49 14.08 -6.00
C LYS A 126 -8.97 13.72 -5.93
N GLU A 127 -9.27 12.72 -5.12
CA GLU A 127 -10.63 12.27 -4.88
C GLU A 127 -10.98 12.46 -3.39
N PRO A 128 -12.12 13.10 -3.04
CA PRO A 128 -12.55 13.21 -1.66
C PRO A 128 -12.70 11.84 -1.00
N LEU A 129 -12.27 11.71 0.26
CA LEU A 129 -12.36 10.45 1.00
C LEU A 129 -13.79 9.88 1.01
N THR A 130 -14.80 10.74 1.16
CA THR A 130 -16.22 10.34 1.14
C THR A 130 -16.64 9.73 -0.20
N THR A 131 -16.15 10.26 -1.32
CA THR A 131 -16.35 9.71 -2.66
C THR A 131 -15.66 8.37 -2.80
N ARG A 132 -14.38 8.28 -2.41
CA ARG A 132 -13.62 7.04 -2.48
C ARG A 132 -14.26 5.92 -1.66
N LEU A 133 -14.73 6.22 -0.45
CA LEU A 133 -15.44 5.29 0.42
C LEU A 133 -16.79 4.83 -0.17
N SER A 134 -17.46 5.66 -0.98
CA SER A 134 -18.69 5.25 -1.66
C SER A 134 -18.47 4.15 -2.71
N TYR A 135 -17.24 4.00 -3.19
CA TYR A 135 -16.86 2.96 -4.16
C TYR A 135 -16.36 1.67 -3.49
N THR A 136 -16.34 1.57 -2.16
CA THR A 136 -15.78 0.42 -1.42
C THR A 136 -16.30 -0.93 -1.95
N ALA A 137 -17.62 -1.07 -2.10
CA ALA A 137 -18.22 -2.32 -2.58
C ALA A 137 -17.82 -2.65 -4.02
N ALA A 138 -17.79 -1.64 -4.90
CA ALA A 138 -17.41 -1.81 -6.30
C ALA A 138 -15.93 -2.19 -6.45
N TYR A 139 -15.04 -1.56 -5.68
CA TYR A 139 -13.63 -1.94 -5.66
C TYR A 139 -13.42 -3.32 -5.06
N PHE A 140 -14.11 -3.65 -3.98
CA PHE A 140 -14.07 -4.99 -3.39
C PHE A 140 -14.44 -6.05 -4.42
N GLU A 141 -15.58 -5.88 -5.11
CA GLU A 141 -16.01 -6.81 -6.14
C GLU A 141 -15.04 -6.87 -7.33
N CYS A 142 -14.50 -5.73 -7.76
CA CYS A 142 -13.51 -5.69 -8.84
C CYS A 142 -12.24 -6.50 -8.50
N PHE A 143 -11.72 -6.35 -7.29
CA PHE A 143 -10.48 -7.02 -6.88
C PHE A 143 -10.67 -8.49 -6.50
N THR A 144 -11.84 -8.83 -5.94
CA THR A 144 -12.11 -10.18 -5.40
C THR A 144 -13.00 -11.03 -6.29
N GLY A 145 -13.83 -10.43 -7.14
CA GLY A 145 -14.91 -11.13 -7.85
C GLY A 145 -16.05 -11.60 -6.93
N GLN A 146 -16.09 -11.16 -5.66
CA GLN A 146 -17.14 -11.49 -4.70
C GLN A 146 -17.96 -10.24 -4.37
N GLN A 147 -19.26 -10.41 -4.17
CA GLN A 147 -20.11 -9.32 -3.72
C GLN A 147 -19.89 -9.05 -2.23
N LEU A 148 -19.70 -7.78 -1.90
CA LEU A 148 -19.58 -7.33 -0.51
C LEU A 148 -20.98 -7.21 0.10
N ASN A 149 -21.14 -7.68 1.34
CA ASN A 149 -22.34 -7.40 2.11
C ASN A 149 -22.49 -5.87 2.29
N PRO A 150 -23.64 -5.27 1.93
CA PRO A 150 -23.85 -3.83 2.11
C PRO A 150 -23.59 -3.32 3.53
N LEU A 151 -23.89 -4.14 4.55
CA LEU A 151 -23.65 -3.79 5.94
C LEU A 151 -22.16 -3.71 6.27
N ASP A 152 -21.33 -4.58 5.70
CA ASP A 152 -19.88 -4.55 5.89
C ASP A 152 -19.27 -3.31 5.23
N ALA A 153 -19.77 -2.92 4.06
CA ALA A 153 -19.38 -1.68 3.39
C ALA A 153 -19.72 -0.44 4.21
N GLU A 154 -20.92 -0.40 4.79
CA GLU A 154 -21.37 0.70 5.65
C GLU A 154 -20.55 0.78 6.95
N ASN A 155 -20.33 -0.36 7.61
CA ASN A 155 -19.52 -0.44 8.83
C ASN A 155 -18.09 0.05 8.58
N PHE A 156 -17.45 -0.38 7.48
CA PHE A 156 -16.12 0.08 7.12
C PHE A 156 -16.09 1.58 6.85
N ARG A 157 -17.07 2.10 6.11
CA ARG A 157 -17.18 3.54 5.82
C ARG A 157 -17.30 4.35 7.12
N ASN A 158 -18.17 3.94 8.04
CA ASN A 158 -18.38 4.66 9.30
C ASN A 158 -17.11 4.61 10.16
N TYR A 159 -16.48 3.44 10.26
CA TYR A 159 -15.19 3.28 10.95
C TYR A 159 -14.12 4.25 10.43
N ILE A 160 -13.95 4.35 9.11
CA ILE A 160 -12.94 5.25 8.53
C ILE A 160 -13.28 6.72 8.80
N LEU A 161 -14.55 7.12 8.66
CA LEU A 161 -14.96 8.51 8.89
C LEU A 161 -14.82 8.91 10.37
N GLU A 162 -15.14 8.02 11.30
CA GLU A 162 -14.97 8.27 12.74
C GLU A 162 -13.49 8.32 13.14
N THR A 163 -12.66 7.47 12.55
CA THR A 163 -11.23 7.37 12.90
C THR A 163 -10.39 8.48 12.25
N TYR A 164 -10.73 8.86 11.02
CA TYR A 164 -9.87 9.67 10.15
C TYR A 164 -10.55 10.89 9.51
N GLY A 165 -11.86 11.08 9.70
CA GLY A 165 -12.67 12.08 8.98
C GLY A 165 -12.11 13.50 9.03
N ASP A 166 -11.62 13.95 10.19
CA ASP A 166 -11.04 15.30 10.34
C ASP A 166 -9.55 15.37 9.96
N LYS A 167 -8.87 14.21 9.80
CA LYS A 167 -7.42 14.12 9.58
C LYS A 167 -7.04 13.94 8.10
N LEU A 168 -7.98 13.50 7.26
CA LEU A 168 -7.76 13.15 5.86
C LEU A 168 -8.53 14.06 4.87
N THR A 169 -9.22 15.08 5.36
CA THR A 169 -9.79 16.21 4.57
C THR A 169 -8.78 17.33 4.39
#